data_AF-A0A3D4EB20-F1
#
_entry.id   AF-A0A3D4EB20-F1
#
_cell.length_a   1.000
_cell.length_b   1.000
_cell.length_c   1.000
_cell.angle_alpha   90.00
_cell.angle_beta   90.00
_cell.angle_gamma   90.00
#
_symmetry.space_group_name_H-M   'P 1'
#
loop_
_entity.id
_entity.type
_entity.pdbx_description
1 polymer ?
#
loop_
_entity_poly.entity_id
_entity_poly.type
_entity_poly.pdbx_seq_one_letter_code
_entity_poly.pdbx_strand_id
1 'polypeptide(L)'
;MGNMGAAQSTAFNADLAFGDHVPSMLKMITQIDLMRGSYLTAEKYLRLMEKSPFQSKWAASQRAFLNNDEAVMNDATLGNGRRDLNCEDALVLYTNPMDDLFRIVDANPNDTKAMEYALSYLLLAKDMDNVVQFVDKRFGVPALKTLPTPVQDCLLFYSDYFGTMDVDFAISHGMAREEVEQRQAFDLDWCLAHGVTKENVNRFRSFKEKYGKAAQSQNPKVSLASFRDTFWYYLLFTQITDN
;
A
#
# COMPACT_ATOMS: atom_id res chain seq x y z
N MET A 1 -9.08 -5.51 -3.24
CA MET A 1 -8.11 -4.53 -3.72
C MET A 1 -7.34 -5.10 -4.91
N GLY A 2 -7.21 -4.31 -5.95
CA GLY A 2 -6.55 -4.66 -7.21
C GLY A 2 -7.40 -4.21 -8.39
N ASN A 3 -6.84 -4.18 -9.60
CA ASN A 3 -7.60 -3.86 -10.80
C ASN A 3 -8.53 -5.04 -11.14
N MET A 4 -9.85 -4.87 -10.95
CA MET A 4 -10.81 -5.98 -11.12
C MET A 4 -10.98 -6.34 -12.59
N GLY A 5 -10.83 -5.39 -13.51
CA GLY A 5 -10.80 -5.64 -14.96
C GLY A 5 -9.69 -6.62 -15.35
N ALA A 6 -8.47 -6.38 -14.88
CA ALA A 6 -7.34 -7.30 -15.10
C ALA A 6 -7.56 -8.66 -14.47
N ALA A 7 -8.04 -8.68 -13.22
CA ALA A 7 -8.30 -9.92 -12.49
C ALA A 7 -9.36 -10.75 -13.21
N GLN A 8 -10.44 -10.12 -13.69
CA GLN A 8 -11.51 -10.78 -14.44
C GLN A 8 -11.02 -11.32 -15.79
N SER A 9 -10.26 -10.52 -16.54
CA SER A 9 -9.69 -10.93 -17.83
C SER A 9 -8.72 -12.11 -17.67
N THR A 10 -7.83 -12.04 -16.68
CA THR A 10 -6.87 -13.11 -16.38
C THR A 10 -7.59 -14.39 -15.94
N ALA A 11 -8.58 -14.27 -15.05
CA ALA A 11 -9.37 -15.41 -14.60
C ALA A 11 -10.14 -16.06 -15.74
N PHE A 12 -10.74 -15.27 -16.64
CA PHE A 12 -11.44 -15.76 -17.82
C PHE A 12 -10.50 -16.51 -18.77
N ASN A 13 -9.35 -15.93 -19.09
CA ASN A 13 -8.35 -16.57 -19.95
C ASN A 13 -7.81 -17.87 -19.34
N ALA A 14 -7.58 -17.89 -18.03
CA ALA A 14 -7.15 -19.09 -17.32
C ALA A 14 -8.26 -20.16 -17.31
N ASP A 15 -9.53 -19.79 -17.11
CA ASP A 15 -10.65 -20.74 -17.16
C ASP A 15 -10.69 -21.49 -18.50
N LEU A 16 -10.55 -20.75 -19.61
CA LEU A 16 -10.50 -21.32 -20.95
C LEU A 16 -9.26 -22.20 -21.18
N ALA A 17 -8.09 -21.77 -20.69
CA ALA A 17 -6.84 -22.48 -20.91
C ALA A 17 -6.76 -23.82 -20.15
N PHE A 18 -7.40 -23.93 -18.99
CA PHE A 18 -7.29 -25.08 -18.09
C PHE A 18 -8.49 -26.04 -18.13
N GLY A 19 -9.30 -25.98 -19.20
CA GLY A 19 -10.30 -27.00 -19.52
C GLY A 19 -11.75 -26.62 -19.25
N ASP A 20 -12.05 -25.31 -19.18
CA ASP A 20 -13.35 -24.71 -18.88
C ASP A 20 -13.89 -25.07 -17.49
N HIS A 21 -14.45 -24.10 -16.77
CA HIS A 21 -15.11 -24.30 -15.46
C HIS A 21 -14.19 -24.55 -14.26
N VAL A 22 -13.01 -23.96 -14.26
CA VAL A 22 -12.09 -23.95 -13.11
C VAL A 22 -12.77 -23.22 -11.94
N PRO A 23 -13.08 -23.91 -10.81
CA PRO A 23 -13.90 -23.32 -9.75
C PRO A 23 -13.38 -22.03 -9.14
N SER A 24 -12.06 -21.89 -8.98
CA SER A 24 -11.44 -20.67 -8.44
C SER A 24 -11.57 -19.49 -9.41
N MET A 25 -11.45 -19.73 -10.72
CA MET A 25 -11.59 -18.69 -11.75
C MET A 25 -13.05 -18.25 -11.87
N LEU A 26 -13.99 -19.21 -11.92
CA LEU A 26 -15.42 -18.88 -11.93
C LEU A 26 -15.88 -18.11 -10.69
N LYS A 27 -15.33 -18.43 -9.50
CA LYS A 27 -15.58 -17.64 -8.28
C LYS A 27 -15.13 -16.19 -8.45
N MET A 28 -13.91 -15.98 -8.95
CA MET A 28 -13.37 -14.63 -9.19
C MET A 28 -14.25 -13.86 -10.18
N ILE A 29 -14.54 -14.45 -11.33
CA ILE A 29 -15.39 -13.83 -12.37
C ILE A 29 -16.76 -13.47 -11.80
N THR A 30 -17.38 -14.39 -11.07
CA THR A 30 -18.71 -14.18 -10.48
C THR A 30 -18.69 -13.07 -9.43
N GLN A 31 -17.70 -13.05 -8.54
CA GLN A 31 -17.58 -12.00 -7.53
C GLN A 31 -17.38 -10.63 -8.18
N ILE A 32 -16.57 -10.54 -9.23
CA ILE A 32 -16.36 -9.27 -9.96
C ILE A 32 -17.64 -8.86 -10.71
N ASP A 33 -18.38 -9.79 -11.31
CA ASP A 33 -19.69 -9.48 -11.92
C ASP A 33 -20.70 -8.95 -10.89
N LEU A 34 -20.73 -9.51 -9.68
CA LEU A 34 -21.53 -8.97 -8.57
C LEU A 34 -21.07 -7.56 -8.18
N MET A 35 -19.75 -7.32 -8.07
CA MET A 35 -19.19 -5.99 -7.80
C MET A 35 -19.58 -4.99 -8.89
N ARG A 36 -19.62 -5.39 -10.17
CA ARG A 36 -20.01 -4.52 -11.30
C ARG A 36 -21.51 -4.27 -11.39
N GLY A 37 -22.33 -5.08 -10.73
CA GLY A 37 -23.79 -5.08 -10.94
C GLY A 37 -24.22 -5.84 -12.19
N SER A 38 -23.32 -6.62 -12.80
CA SER A 38 -23.57 -7.51 -13.94
C SER A 38 -24.30 -8.78 -13.50
N TYR A 39 -25.44 -8.62 -12.81
CA TYR A 39 -26.15 -9.70 -12.11
C TYR A 39 -26.58 -10.84 -13.02
N LEU A 40 -26.95 -10.54 -14.27
CA LEU A 40 -27.33 -11.56 -15.25
C LEU A 40 -26.16 -12.49 -15.60
N THR A 41 -24.94 -11.95 -15.69
CA THR A 41 -23.74 -12.72 -15.97
C THR A 41 -23.32 -13.51 -14.74
N ALA A 42 -23.32 -12.88 -13.56
CA ALA A 42 -23.08 -13.55 -12.28
C ALA A 42 -24.02 -14.74 -12.09
N GLU A 43 -25.32 -14.58 -12.35
CA GLU A 43 -26.30 -15.65 -12.20
C GLU A 43 -26.02 -16.86 -13.09
N LYS A 44 -25.54 -16.65 -14.32
CA LYS A 44 -25.17 -17.75 -15.22
C LYS A 44 -24.06 -18.62 -14.61
N TYR A 45 -23.01 -18.00 -14.09
CA TYR A 45 -21.91 -18.71 -13.44
C TYR A 45 -22.32 -19.36 -12.12
N LEU A 46 -23.20 -18.73 -11.33
CA LEU A 46 -23.77 -19.34 -10.12
C LEU A 46 -24.54 -20.62 -10.44
N ARG A 47 -25.45 -20.60 -11.42
CA ARG A 47 -26.22 -21.78 -11.86
C ARG A 47 -25.31 -22.92 -12.31
N LEU A 48 -24.17 -22.59 -12.91
CA LEU A 48 -23.17 -23.55 -13.37
C LEU A 48 -22.43 -24.19 -12.19
N MET A 49 -21.97 -23.38 -11.24
CA MET A 49 -21.28 -23.84 -10.03
C MET A 49 -22.20 -24.59 -9.06
N GLU A 50 -23.50 -24.30 -9.06
CA GLU A 50 -24.52 -25.01 -8.26
C GLU A 50 -24.61 -26.50 -8.62
N LYS A 51 -24.25 -26.88 -9.85
CA LYS A 51 -24.19 -28.27 -10.30
C LYS A 51 -22.98 -29.03 -9.73
N SER A 52 -21.98 -28.33 -9.21
CA SER A 52 -20.78 -28.93 -8.62
C SER A 52 -20.99 -29.15 -7.11
N PRO A 53 -20.89 -30.39 -6.59
CA PRO A 53 -21.19 -30.69 -5.19
C PRO A 53 -20.29 -29.93 -4.21
N PHE A 54 -19.05 -29.62 -4.60
CA PHE A 54 -18.10 -28.89 -3.75
C PHE A 54 -18.31 -27.38 -3.73
N GLN A 55 -19.00 -26.82 -4.73
CA GLN A 55 -19.17 -25.37 -4.89
C GLN A 55 -20.61 -24.90 -4.68
N SER A 56 -21.57 -25.82 -4.70
CA SER A 56 -23.00 -25.53 -4.63
C SER A 56 -23.38 -24.67 -3.42
N LYS A 57 -22.85 -24.99 -2.23
CA LYS A 57 -23.12 -24.21 -1.01
C LYS A 57 -22.63 -22.76 -1.11
N TRP A 58 -21.44 -22.55 -1.69
CA TRP A 58 -20.89 -21.21 -1.88
C TRP A 58 -21.70 -20.45 -2.93
N ALA A 59 -22.03 -21.09 -4.06
CA ALA A 59 -22.79 -20.45 -5.13
C ALA A 59 -24.20 -20.04 -4.67
N ALA A 60 -24.89 -20.92 -3.94
CA ALA A 60 -26.19 -20.62 -3.37
C ALA A 60 -26.16 -19.41 -2.41
N SER A 61 -25.08 -19.27 -1.61
CA SER A 61 -24.96 -18.12 -0.69
C SER A 61 -24.77 -16.79 -1.42
N GLN A 62 -24.22 -16.79 -2.64
CA GLN A 62 -24.04 -15.56 -3.41
C GLN A 62 -25.35 -15.03 -4.00
N ARG A 63 -26.42 -15.83 -4.07
CA ARG A 63 -27.71 -15.39 -4.63
C ARG A 63 -28.33 -14.22 -3.87
N ALA A 64 -28.02 -14.06 -2.58
CA ALA A 64 -28.48 -12.93 -1.77
C ALA A 64 -28.03 -11.56 -2.30
N PHE A 65 -26.98 -11.54 -3.12
CA PHE A 65 -26.42 -10.33 -3.73
C PHE A 65 -27.01 -10.01 -5.11
N LEU A 66 -27.74 -10.94 -5.74
CA LEU A 66 -28.29 -10.73 -7.09
C LEU A 66 -29.37 -9.66 -7.06
N ASN A 67 -29.22 -8.64 -7.92
CA ASN A 67 -30.13 -7.49 -8.02
C ASN A 67 -30.33 -6.73 -6.69
N ASN A 68 -29.34 -6.81 -5.79
CA ASN A 68 -29.38 -6.16 -4.49
C ASN A 68 -28.10 -5.37 -4.25
N ASP A 69 -28.06 -4.14 -4.79
CA ASP A 69 -26.91 -3.24 -4.68
C ASP A 69 -26.55 -2.92 -3.22
N GLU A 70 -27.55 -2.81 -2.35
CA GLU A 70 -27.35 -2.54 -0.93
C GLU A 70 -26.63 -3.70 -0.24
N ALA A 71 -27.06 -4.95 -0.49
CA ALA A 71 -26.38 -6.13 0.03
C ALA A 71 -24.94 -6.24 -0.50
N VAL A 72 -24.70 -5.90 -1.77
CA VAL A 72 -23.34 -5.87 -2.34
C VAL A 72 -22.48 -4.82 -1.65
N MET A 73 -22.98 -3.60 -1.47
CA MET A 73 -22.23 -2.51 -0.85
C MET A 73 -21.92 -2.73 0.63
N ASN A 74 -22.79 -3.44 1.34
CA ASN A 74 -22.64 -3.78 2.76
C ASN A 74 -21.74 -5.01 2.99
N ASP A 75 -21.49 -5.83 1.97
CA ASP A 75 -20.52 -6.93 2.07
C ASP A 75 -19.08 -6.38 2.13
N ALA A 76 -18.28 -6.93 3.04
CA ALA A 76 -16.92 -6.45 3.27
C ALA A 76 -15.99 -6.63 2.04
N THR A 77 -16.20 -7.68 1.24
CA THR A 77 -15.37 -7.98 0.07
C THR A 77 -15.94 -7.33 -1.18
N LEU A 78 -17.22 -7.57 -1.47
CA LEU A 78 -17.88 -7.07 -2.67
C LEU A 78 -18.05 -5.55 -2.62
N GLY A 79 -18.41 -5.00 -1.46
CA GLY A 79 -18.58 -3.56 -1.29
C GLY A 79 -17.27 -2.80 -1.41
N ASN A 80 -16.17 -3.36 -0.87
CA ASN A 80 -14.84 -2.77 -1.09
C ASN A 80 -14.46 -2.85 -2.56
N GLY A 81 -14.60 -4.02 -3.18
CA GLY A 81 -14.24 -4.19 -4.58
C GLY A 81 -15.06 -3.30 -5.53
N ARG A 82 -16.35 -3.09 -5.22
CA ARG A 82 -17.22 -2.16 -5.96
C ARG A 82 -16.77 -0.71 -5.85
N ARG A 83 -16.26 -0.28 -4.69
CA ARG A 83 -15.66 1.06 -4.51
C ARG A 83 -14.36 1.22 -5.30
N ASP A 84 -13.61 0.14 -5.47
CA ASP A 84 -12.36 0.14 -6.24
C ASP A 84 -12.60 0.26 -7.77
N LEU A 85 -13.80 -0.05 -8.29
CA LEU A 85 -14.07 -0.10 -9.74
C LEU A 85 -13.83 1.24 -10.47
N ASN A 86 -13.90 2.37 -9.77
CA ASN A 86 -13.67 3.68 -10.37
C ASN A 86 -12.22 3.89 -10.84
N CYS A 87 -11.27 2.98 -10.51
CA CYS A 87 -9.88 3.06 -10.94
C CYS A 87 -9.56 2.25 -12.21
N GLU A 88 -10.54 1.63 -12.87
CA GLU A 88 -10.31 0.62 -13.92
C GLU A 88 -10.01 1.16 -15.33
N ASP A 89 -10.26 2.43 -15.61
CA ASP A 89 -9.99 3.04 -16.93
C ASP A 89 -8.49 3.11 -17.26
N ALA A 90 -7.61 2.78 -16.31
CA ALA A 90 -6.18 2.70 -16.53
C ALA A 90 -5.78 1.32 -17.06
N LEU A 91 -5.11 1.31 -18.22
CA LEU A 91 -4.43 0.14 -18.75
C LEU A 91 -3.50 -0.46 -17.68
N VAL A 92 -3.82 -1.68 -17.26
CA VAL A 92 -3.12 -2.42 -16.22
C VAL A 92 -1.65 -2.55 -16.56
N LEU A 93 -0.76 -2.16 -15.64
CA LEU A 93 0.70 -2.36 -15.75
C LEU A 93 1.34 -1.74 -17.03
N TYR A 94 0.66 -0.80 -17.71
CA TYR A 94 1.28 -0.09 -18.85
C TYR A 94 2.37 0.89 -18.37
N THR A 95 2.28 1.33 -17.12
CA THR A 95 3.27 2.16 -16.40
C THR A 95 3.79 1.43 -15.16
N ASN A 96 4.39 2.17 -14.22
CA ASN A 96 4.83 1.62 -12.94
C ASN A 96 3.62 0.99 -12.21
N PRO A 97 3.71 -0.27 -11.73
CA PRO A 97 2.64 -0.93 -10.95
C PRO A 97 2.10 -0.09 -9.78
N MET A 98 2.88 0.90 -9.33
CA MET A 98 2.49 1.87 -8.31
C MET A 98 1.43 2.87 -8.70
N ASP A 99 1.35 3.24 -9.97
CA ASP A 99 0.34 4.21 -10.43
C ASP A 99 -1.06 3.62 -10.22
N ASP A 100 -1.23 2.32 -10.47
CA ASP A 100 -2.48 1.61 -10.24
C ASP A 100 -2.82 1.55 -8.74
N LEU A 101 -1.80 1.36 -7.88
CA LEU A 101 -1.99 1.31 -6.43
C LEU A 101 -2.42 2.67 -5.87
N PHE A 102 -1.80 3.77 -6.32
CA PHE A 102 -2.19 5.12 -5.91
C PHE A 102 -3.57 5.51 -6.45
N ARG A 103 -3.92 5.09 -7.67
CA ARG A 103 -5.27 5.29 -8.21
C ARG A 103 -6.32 4.57 -7.37
N ILE A 104 -6.05 3.34 -6.91
CA ILE A 104 -6.98 2.63 -6.02
C ILE A 104 -7.14 3.37 -4.70
N VAL A 105 -6.04 3.81 -4.07
CA VAL A 105 -6.11 4.56 -2.81
C VAL A 105 -6.84 5.89 -2.99
N ASP A 106 -6.64 6.59 -4.11
CA ASP A 106 -7.35 7.84 -4.39
C ASP A 106 -8.85 7.61 -4.68
N ALA A 107 -9.21 6.52 -5.34
CA ALA A 107 -10.61 6.14 -5.62
C ALA A 107 -11.33 5.62 -4.37
N ASN A 108 -10.63 4.90 -3.50
CA ASN A 108 -11.16 4.34 -2.26
C ASN A 108 -10.21 4.60 -1.07
N PRO A 109 -10.18 5.84 -0.52
CA PRO A 109 -9.31 6.21 0.60
C PRO A 109 -9.58 5.45 1.90
N ASN A 110 -10.66 4.68 1.97
CA ASN A 110 -11.03 3.87 3.13
C ASN A 110 -10.56 2.41 3.00
N ASP A 111 -9.94 2.01 1.88
CA ASP A 111 -9.33 0.69 1.76
C ASP A 111 -8.01 0.64 2.56
N THR A 112 -8.10 0.09 3.77
CA THR A 112 -6.92 -0.09 4.65
C THR A 112 -5.85 -0.95 4.00
N LYS A 113 -6.22 -2.00 3.26
CA LYS A 113 -5.23 -2.88 2.61
C LYS A 113 -4.49 -2.12 1.52
N ALA A 114 -5.21 -1.30 0.75
CA ALA A 114 -4.61 -0.43 -0.25
C ALA A 114 -3.58 0.52 0.34
N MET A 115 -3.96 1.16 1.44
CA MET A 115 -3.10 2.08 2.18
C MET A 115 -1.82 1.39 2.68
N GLU A 116 -1.97 0.22 3.30
CA GLU A 116 -0.87 -0.56 3.86
C GLU A 116 0.09 -1.08 2.78
N TYR A 117 -0.45 -1.58 1.65
CA TYR A 117 0.38 -2.03 0.54
C TYR A 117 1.15 -0.87 -0.10
N ALA A 118 0.53 0.29 -0.26
CA ALA A 118 1.19 1.47 -0.82
C ALA A 118 2.35 1.95 0.05
N LEU A 119 2.12 2.09 1.35
CA LEU A 119 3.16 2.45 2.29
C LEU A 119 4.27 1.40 2.37
N SER A 120 3.91 0.11 2.40
CA SER A 120 4.89 -0.98 2.44
C SER A 120 5.81 -0.98 1.22
N TYR A 121 5.25 -0.75 0.03
CA TYR A 121 6.04 -0.62 -1.18
C TYR A 121 6.99 0.56 -1.10
N LEU A 122 6.50 1.75 -0.75
CA LEU A 122 7.31 2.97 -0.70
C LEU A 122 8.49 2.82 0.28
N LEU A 123 8.24 2.21 1.44
CA LEU A 123 9.30 1.89 2.41
C LEU A 123 10.30 0.88 1.83
N LEU A 124 9.84 -0.17 1.16
CA LEU A 124 10.72 -1.17 0.53
C LEU A 124 11.58 -0.55 -0.59
N ALA A 125 11.01 0.36 -1.36
CA ALA A 125 11.71 1.13 -2.38
C ALA A 125 12.65 2.21 -1.81
N LYS A 126 12.62 2.43 -0.48
CA LYS A 126 13.32 3.51 0.23
C LYS A 126 12.96 4.91 -0.29
N ASP A 127 11.77 5.05 -0.86
CA ASP A 127 11.28 6.27 -1.48
C ASP A 127 10.64 7.19 -0.43
N MET A 128 11.50 7.83 0.37
CA MET A 128 11.07 8.60 1.53
C MET A 128 10.28 9.86 1.14
N ASP A 129 10.59 10.49 -0.01
CA ASP A 129 9.85 11.66 -0.49
C ASP A 129 8.38 11.31 -0.73
N ASN A 130 8.12 10.19 -1.42
CA ASN A 130 6.75 9.75 -1.64
C ASN A 130 6.09 9.23 -0.36
N VAL A 131 6.81 8.67 0.62
CA VAL A 131 6.23 8.34 1.94
C VAL A 131 5.71 9.61 2.62
N VAL A 132 6.51 10.67 2.67
CA VAL A 132 6.14 11.94 3.32
C VAL A 132 4.93 12.56 2.63
N GLN A 133 4.95 12.68 1.30
CA GLN A 133 3.81 13.20 0.53
C GLN A 133 2.54 12.35 0.70
N PHE A 134 2.70 11.03 0.76
CA PHE A 134 1.58 10.12 0.96
C PHE A 134 0.92 10.34 2.33
N VAL A 135 1.72 10.51 3.39
CA VAL A 135 1.24 10.80 4.74
C VAL A 135 0.60 12.19 4.79
N ASP A 136 1.26 13.21 4.24
CA ASP A 136 0.75 14.59 4.22
C ASP A 136 -0.64 14.67 3.58
N LYS A 137 -0.84 13.99 2.44
CA LYS A 137 -2.12 13.97 1.72
C LYS A 137 -3.23 13.18 2.45
N ARG A 138 -2.89 12.13 3.20
CA ARG A 138 -3.86 11.09 3.60
C ARG A 138 -3.95 10.82 5.10
N PHE A 139 -3.08 11.38 5.92
CA PHE A 139 -3.14 11.18 7.37
C PHE A 139 -4.48 11.68 7.93
N GLY A 140 -5.08 10.91 8.84
CA GLY A 140 -6.35 11.24 9.48
C GLY A 140 -7.59 10.66 8.80
N VAL A 141 -7.49 10.12 7.58
CA VAL A 141 -8.57 9.29 7.00
C VAL A 141 -8.71 7.99 7.81
N PRO A 142 -9.90 7.35 7.85
CA PRO A 142 -10.10 6.12 8.63
C PRO A 142 -9.07 5.02 8.36
N ALA A 143 -8.65 4.84 7.10
CA ALA A 143 -7.65 3.84 6.71
C ALA A 143 -6.21 4.20 7.09
N LEU A 144 -5.91 5.46 7.43
CA LEU A 144 -4.59 5.92 7.90
C LEU A 144 -4.73 6.78 9.16
N LYS A 145 -5.59 6.35 10.08
CA LYS A 145 -5.80 7.04 11.35
C LYS A 145 -4.60 6.91 12.29
N THR A 146 -3.89 5.79 12.19
CA THR A 146 -2.70 5.48 12.98
C THR A 146 -1.56 5.14 12.05
N LEU A 147 -0.40 5.78 12.23
CA LEU A 147 0.77 5.47 11.41
C LEU A 147 1.43 4.16 11.85
N PRO A 148 1.71 3.24 10.91
CA PRO A 148 2.56 2.09 11.17
C PRO A 148 3.95 2.52 11.66
N THR A 149 4.53 1.76 12.58
CA THR A 149 5.86 2.05 13.16
C THR A 149 6.94 2.30 12.11
N PRO A 150 7.08 1.49 11.03
CA PRO A 150 8.09 1.74 10.00
C PRO A 150 7.90 3.07 9.25
N VAL A 151 6.66 3.54 9.12
CA VAL A 151 6.35 4.84 8.52
C VAL A 151 6.79 5.96 9.46
N GLN A 152 6.46 5.86 10.75
CA GLN A 152 6.94 6.82 11.76
C GLN A 152 8.48 6.89 11.77
N ASP A 153 9.14 5.72 11.65
CA ASP A 153 10.59 5.65 11.61
C ASP A 153 11.17 6.36 10.37
N CYS A 154 10.51 6.21 9.21
CA CYS A 154 10.86 6.90 7.98
C CYS A 154 10.72 8.42 8.11
N LEU A 155 9.60 8.92 8.63
CA LEU A 155 9.37 10.36 8.82
C LEU A 155 10.41 10.98 9.77
N LEU A 156 10.73 10.29 10.87
CA LEU A 156 11.76 10.75 11.80
C LEU A 156 13.14 10.81 11.16
N PHE A 157 13.52 9.78 10.40
CA PHE A 157 14.79 9.79 9.67
C PHE A 157 14.82 10.91 8.62
N TYR A 158 13.73 11.09 7.88
CA TYR A 158 13.59 12.14 6.86
C TYR A 158 13.76 13.54 7.46
N SER A 159 12.98 13.84 8.51
CA SER A 159 13.00 15.15 9.17
C SER A 159 14.39 15.50 9.71
N ASP A 160 15.11 14.52 10.28
CA ASP A 160 16.47 14.71 10.80
C ASP A 160 17.50 14.88 9.70
N TYR A 161 17.42 14.06 8.63
CA TYR A 161 18.35 14.09 7.51
C TYR A 161 18.28 15.44 6.77
N PHE A 162 17.07 15.89 6.41
CA PHE A 162 16.89 17.17 5.71
C PHE A 162 17.02 18.36 6.66
N GLY A 163 16.53 18.26 7.90
CA GLY A 163 16.61 19.34 8.89
C GLY A 163 18.03 19.68 9.35
N THR A 164 18.98 18.74 9.25
CA THR A 164 20.41 18.98 9.56
C THR A 164 21.25 19.28 8.33
N MET A 165 20.67 19.23 7.13
CA MET A 165 21.38 19.49 5.89
C MET A 165 21.69 20.98 5.73
N ASP A 166 22.96 21.28 5.47
CA ASP A 166 23.40 22.62 5.15
C ASP A 166 22.90 23.05 3.77
N VAL A 167 22.20 24.18 3.72
CA VAL A 167 21.52 24.65 2.51
C VAL A 167 22.52 25.03 1.42
N ASP A 168 23.61 25.71 1.77
CA ASP A 168 24.63 26.13 0.81
C ASP A 168 25.38 24.92 0.24
N PHE A 169 25.67 23.92 1.08
CA PHE A 169 26.21 22.64 0.66
C PHE A 169 25.26 21.92 -0.31
N ALA A 170 23.98 21.79 0.02
CA ALA A 170 22.99 21.13 -0.85
C ALA A 170 22.87 21.82 -2.21
N ILE A 171 22.82 23.16 -2.24
CA ILE A 171 22.77 23.95 -3.47
C ILE A 171 24.04 23.73 -4.31
N SER A 172 25.22 23.73 -3.69
CA SER A 172 26.48 23.49 -4.39
C SER A 172 26.58 22.08 -5.00
N HIS A 173 25.77 21.13 -4.52
CA HIS A 173 25.70 19.75 -5.02
C HIS A 173 24.48 19.48 -5.92
N GLY A 174 23.80 20.54 -6.40
CA GLY A 174 22.81 20.45 -7.46
C GLY A 174 21.35 20.45 -7.02
N MET A 175 21.05 20.67 -5.73
CA MET A 175 19.67 20.86 -5.27
C MET A 175 19.22 22.31 -5.47
N ALA A 176 17.96 22.51 -5.86
CA ALA A 176 17.38 23.86 -5.85
C ALA A 176 17.12 24.32 -4.40
N ARG A 177 17.27 25.61 -4.09
CA ARG A 177 16.97 26.14 -2.75
C ARG A 177 15.53 25.81 -2.33
N GLU A 178 14.58 26.02 -3.24
CA GLU A 178 13.16 25.72 -3.01
C GLU A 178 12.92 24.25 -2.67
N GLU A 179 13.67 23.33 -3.31
CA GLU A 179 13.59 21.89 -3.02
C GLU A 179 14.10 21.58 -1.60
N VAL A 180 15.22 22.19 -1.19
CA VAL A 180 15.77 22.02 0.16
C VAL A 180 14.80 22.55 1.21
N GLU A 181 14.27 23.75 1.00
CA GLU A 181 13.31 24.40 1.91
C GLU A 181 12.01 23.58 2.03
N GLN A 182 11.49 23.04 0.92
CA GLN A 182 10.33 22.18 0.93
C GLN A 182 10.56 20.91 1.76
N ARG A 183 11.72 20.26 1.59
CA ARG A 183 12.04 19.05 2.37
C ARG A 183 12.29 19.36 3.86
N GLN A 184 12.85 20.52 4.17
CA GLN A 184 13.07 21.00 5.54
C GLN A 184 11.77 21.38 6.27
N ALA A 185 10.69 21.68 5.53
CA ALA A 185 9.38 21.97 6.13
C ALA A 185 8.78 20.76 6.87
N PHE A 186 9.20 19.53 6.54
CA PHE A 186 8.77 18.31 7.22
C PHE A 186 9.61 18.05 8.47
N ASP A 187 9.55 18.98 9.42
CA ASP A 187 10.32 18.94 10.66
C ASP A 187 9.72 18.00 11.74
N LEU A 188 10.33 17.99 12.93
CA LEU A 188 9.87 17.16 14.04
C LEU A 188 8.47 17.55 14.54
N ASP A 189 8.12 18.84 14.49
CA ASP A 189 6.81 19.31 14.92
C ASP A 189 5.74 18.86 13.93
N TRP A 190 6.03 18.91 12.63
CA TRP A 190 5.18 18.32 11.60
C TRP A 190 5.03 16.81 11.81
N CYS A 191 6.11 16.07 12.09
CA CYS A 191 6.05 14.63 12.36
C CYS A 191 5.11 14.29 13.52
N LEU A 192 5.22 15.01 14.63
CA LEU A 192 4.37 14.82 15.81
C LEU A 192 2.90 15.15 15.52
N ALA A 193 2.65 16.19 14.74
CA ALA A 193 1.30 16.54 14.29
C ALA A 193 0.68 15.45 13.38
N HIS A 194 1.51 14.72 12.64
CA HIS A 194 1.09 13.67 11.71
C HIS A 194 1.17 12.25 12.29
N GLY A 195 1.11 12.12 13.62
CA GLY A 195 0.90 10.83 14.28
C GLY A 195 2.18 10.07 14.65
N VAL A 196 3.36 10.69 14.52
CA VAL A 196 4.57 10.14 15.12
C VAL A 196 4.48 10.23 16.64
N THR A 197 4.79 9.12 17.31
CA THR A 197 4.70 9.04 18.77
C THR A 197 5.98 9.49 19.48
N LYS A 198 5.85 10.00 20.71
CA LYS A 198 7.01 10.31 21.57
C LYS A 198 7.89 9.09 21.84
N GLU A 199 7.31 7.89 21.85
CA GLU A 199 8.05 6.63 21.99
C GLU A 199 9.01 6.43 20.81
N ASN A 200 8.52 6.53 19.57
CA ASN A 200 9.35 6.44 18.37
C ASN A 200 10.41 7.55 18.32
N VAL A 201 10.08 8.78 18.74
CA VAL A 201 11.08 9.87 18.87
C VAL A 201 12.22 9.49 19.82
N ASN A 202 11.89 8.96 21.00
CA ASN A 202 12.90 8.54 21.97
C ASN A 202 13.73 7.35 21.47
N ARG A 203 13.10 6.42 20.74
CA ARG A 203 13.76 5.30 20.09
C ARG A 203 14.75 5.77 19.03
N PHE A 204 14.35 6.74 18.20
CA PHE A 204 15.21 7.33 17.18
C PHE A 204 16.37 8.12 17.79
N ARG A 205 16.13 8.90 18.85
CA ARG A 205 17.22 9.57 19.61
C ARG A 205 18.25 8.57 20.12
N SER A 206 17.78 7.48 20.73
CA SER A 206 18.64 6.40 21.23
C SER A 206 19.44 5.73 20.10
N PHE A 207 18.84 5.58 18.92
CA PHE A 207 19.53 5.11 17.72
C PHE A 207 20.66 6.06 17.31
N LYS A 208 20.39 7.37 17.19
CA LYS A 208 21.38 8.37 16.79
C LYS A 208 22.59 8.42 17.72
N GLU A 209 22.37 8.41 19.03
CA GLU A 209 23.45 8.40 20.02
C GLU A 209 24.37 7.17 19.88
N LYS A 210 23.78 5.99 19.62
CA LYS A 210 24.54 4.76 19.39
C LYS A 210 25.18 4.76 18.01
N TYR A 211 24.52 5.30 16.99
CA TYR A 211 25.05 5.40 15.63
C TYR A 211 26.30 6.27 15.59
N GLY A 212 26.30 7.44 16.26
CA GLY A 212 27.48 8.31 16.33
C GLY A 212 28.71 7.61 16.93
N LYS A 213 28.51 6.76 17.95
CA LYS A 213 29.57 5.93 18.53
C LYS A 213 29.98 4.78 17.61
N ALA A 214 28.99 4.12 16.97
CA ALA A 214 29.20 2.97 16.10
C ALA A 214 29.85 3.34 14.75
N ALA A 215 29.60 4.54 14.22
CA ALA A 215 30.20 5.04 12.98
C ALA A 215 31.73 5.14 13.07
N GLN A 216 32.28 5.27 14.28
CA GLN A 216 33.73 5.27 14.55
C GLN A 216 34.31 3.85 14.71
N SER A 217 33.48 2.81 14.69
CA SER A 217 33.89 1.41 14.88
C SER A 217 34.10 0.68 13.55
N GLN A 218 34.86 -0.43 13.59
CA GLN A 218 35.10 -1.27 12.40
C GLN A 218 33.85 -1.97 11.86
N ASN A 219 32.78 -2.15 12.65
CA ASN A 219 31.56 -2.85 12.20
C ASN A 219 30.27 -2.25 12.78
N PRO A 220 29.80 -1.10 12.23
CA PRO A 220 28.63 -0.40 12.74
C PRO A 220 27.34 -1.24 12.73
N LYS A 221 27.22 -2.17 11.77
CA LYS A 221 26.04 -3.05 11.60
C LYS A 221 25.82 -3.98 12.80
N VAL A 222 26.90 -4.49 13.39
CA VAL A 222 26.82 -5.38 14.56
C VAL A 222 26.46 -4.60 15.82
N SER A 223 27.10 -3.44 16.04
CA SER A 223 26.85 -2.58 17.20
C SER A 223 25.42 -2.04 17.27
N LEU A 224 24.72 -1.98 16.13
CA LEU A 224 23.34 -1.50 16.02
C LEU A 224 22.32 -2.62 15.85
N ALA A 225 22.69 -3.88 16.07
CA ALA A 225 21.81 -5.04 15.86
C ALA A 225 20.49 -4.99 16.66
N SER A 226 20.47 -4.27 17.79
CA SER A 226 19.26 -4.02 18.59
C SER A 226 18.19 -3.19 17.86
N PHE A 227 18.51 -2.58 16.73
CA PHE A 227 17.59 -1.77 15.92
C PHE A 227 17.22 -2.46 14.60
N ARG A 228 17.50 -3.76 14.44
CA ARG A 228 17.26 -4.50 13.18
C ARG A 228 15.83 -4.43 12.65
N ASP A 229 14.87 -4.21 13.53
CA ASP A 229 13.44 -4.11 13.25
C ASP A 229 12.98 -2.68 12.90
N THR A 230 13.89 -1.71 12.80
CA THR A 230 13.58 -0.31 12.47
C THR A 230 13.84 0.01 11.02
N PHE A 231 13.10 0.98 10.49
CA PHE A 231 13.27 1.42 9.10
C PHE A 231 14.65 2.02 8.84
N TRP A 232 15.17 2.87 9.74
CA TRP A 232 16.50 3.48 9.56
C TRP A 232 17.64 2.44 9.54
N TYR A 233 17.53 1.34 10.29
CA TYR A 233 18.50 0.25 10.20
C TYR A 233 18.43 -0.44 8.84
N TYR A 234 17.21 -0.72 8.35
CA TYR A 234 16.99 -1.27 7.02
C TYR A 234 17.56 -0.35 5.93
N LEU A 235 17.27 0.95 6.02
CA LEU A 235 17.73 1.98 5.08
C LEU A 235 19.26 1.99 4.96
N LEU A 236 19.97 2.00 6.10
CA LEU A 236 21.42 2.17 6.15
C LEU A 236 22.22 0.90 5.86
N PHE A 237 21.73 -0.28 6.24
CA PHE A 237 22.55 -1.51 6.26
C PHE A 237 22.08 -2.64 5.36
N THR A 238 20.93 -2.48 4.71
CA THR A 238 20.41 -3.44 3.74
C THR A 238 20.56 -2.85 2.34
N GLN A 239 21.39 -3.47 1.51
CA GLN A 239 21.43 -3.13 0.09
C GLN A 239 20.35 -3.92 -0.64
N ILE A 240 19.65 -3.25 -1.55
CA ILE A 240 18.83 -3.93 -2.55
C ILE A 240 19.85 -4.39 -3.59
N THR A 241 20.18 -5.68 -3.58
CA THR A 241 21.00 -6.26 -4.65
C THR A 241 20.09 -6.45 -5.86
N ASP A 242 20.37 -5.74 -6.94
CA ASP A 242 19.73 -6.00 -8.23
C ASP A 242 20.10 -7.43 -8.66
N ASN A 243 19.10 -8.31 -8.76
CA ASN A 243 19.22 -9.62 -9.39
C ASN A 243 18.95 -9.50 -10.89
#